data_AF-A0A7M3DXM3-F1
#
_entry.id   AF-A0A7M3DXM3-F1
#
_cell.length_a   1.000
_cell.length_b   1.000
_cell.length_c   1.000
_cell.angle_alpha   90.00
_cell.angle_beta   90.00
_cell.angle_gamma   90.00
#
_symmetry.space_group_name_H-M   'P 1'
#
loop_
_entity.id
_entity.type
_entity.pdbx_description
1 polymer ?
#
loop_
_entity_poly.entity_id
_entity_poly.type
_entity_poly.pdbx_seq_one_letter_code
_entity_poly.pdbx_strand_id
1 'polypeptide(L)'
;MKYQIVTAVITTALAMAANAQAAETRCGWIENPTPANWWLEDAENTWTIMTQGDDVGEVEGMELISDISEHEYVRTNGNYGYACACMSVETDGKDRITRILSFRQLKLAKCRADKALKFPG
;
A
#
# COMPACT_ATOMS: atom_id res chain seq x y z
N MET A 1 38.19 52.62 -29.12
CA MET A 1 37.91 51.28 -28.54
C MET A 1 37.07 51.46 -27.29
N LYS A 2 35.79 51.08 -27.33
CA LYS A 2 34.90 51.04 -26.15
C LYS A 2 34.56 49.57 -25.91
N TYR A 3 35.05 49.00 -24.81
CA TYR A 3 34.67 47.68 -24.35
C TYR A 3 33.48 47.84 -23.40
N GLN A 4 32.30 47.38 -23.79
CA GLN A 4 31.18 47.22 -22.87
C GLN A 4 31.17 45.76 -22.37
N ILE A 5 31.37 45.65 -21.06
CA ILE A 5 31.24 44.43 -20.28
C ILE A 5 29.75 44.09 -20.21
N VAL A 6 29.37 42.89 -20.65
CA VAL A 6 28.02 42.35 -20.43
C VAL A 6 28.16 41.20 -19.45
N THR A 7 27.84 41.48 -18.18
CA THR A 7 27.77 40.47 -17.12
C THR A 7 26.48 39.68 -17.30
N ALA A 8 26.58 38.43 -17.76
CA ALA A 8 25.43 37.53 -17.84
C ALA A 8 25.09 37.02 -16.43
N VAL A 9 23.93 37.42 -15.91
CA VAL A 9 23.35 36.85 -14.69
C VAL A 9 22.69 35.53 -15.07
N ILE A 10 23.30 34.41 -14.69
CA ILE A 10 22.72 33.07 -14.88
C ILE A 10 21.83 32.79 -13.67
N THR A 11 20.51 32.92 -13.84
CA THR A 11 19.50 32.48 -12.88
C THR A 11 19.31 30.97 -13.01
N THR A 12 19.87 30.20 -12.08
CA THR A 12 19.60 28.76 -11.93
C THR A 12 18.21 28.56 -11.32
N ALA A 13 17.25 28.11 -12.13
CA ALA A 13 15.95 27.67 -11.65
C ALA A 13 16.09 26.32 -10.93
N LEU A 14 15.84 26.28 -9.61
CA LEU A 14 15.68 25.01 -8.88
C LEU A 14 14.32 24.41 -9.25
N ALA A 15 14.32 23.32 -10.01
CA ALA A 15 13.14 22.49 -10.20
C ALA A 15 12.86 21.72 -8.91
N MET A 16 11.81 22.08 -8.18
CA MET A 16 11.26 21.24 -7.13
C MET A 16 10.58 20.04 -7.80
N ALA A 17 11.21 18.87 -7.74
CA ALA A 17 10.56 17.62 -8.14
C ALA A 17 9.45 17.31 -7.11
N ALA A 18 8.19 17.47 -7.50
CA ALA A 18 7.09 16.91 -6.75
C ALA A 18 7.16 15.39 -6.90
N ASN A 19 7.45 14.67 -5.81
CA ASN A 19 7.33 13.22 -5.78
C ASN A 19 5.84 12.88 -5.84
N ALA A 20 5.31 12.64 -7.03
CA ALA A 20 4.01 12.00 -7.16
C ALA A 20 4.16 10.58 -6.59
N GLN A 21 3.44 10.25 -5.51
CA GLN A 21 3.32 8.86 -5.08
C GLN A 21 2.71 8.07 -6.24
N ALA A 22 3.49 7.16 -6.81
CA ALA A 22 3.04 6.34 -7.92
C ALA A 22 2.12 5.24 -7.38
N ALA A 23 1.09 4.91 -8.16
CA ALA A 23 0.27 3.75 -7.87
C ALA A 23 1.11 2.47 -8.05
N GLU A 24 1.17 1.67 -7.00
CA GLU A 24 1.86 0.38 -6.95
C GLU A 24 0.85 -0.76 -6.94
N THR A 25 1.16 -1.88 -7.60
CA THR A 25 0.36 -3.11 -7.49
C THR A 25 1.01 -4.03 -6.47
N ARG A 26 0.26 -4.35 -5.42
CA ARG A 26 0.69 -5.22 -4.32
C ARG A 26 -0.22 -6.44 -4.28
N CYS A 27 0.35 -7.65 -4.25
CA CYS A 27 -0.41 -8.90 -4.23
C CYS A 27 0.12 -9.82 -3.14
N GLY A 28 -0.78 -10.34 -2.31
CA GLY A 28 -0.38 -11.13 -1.16
C GLY A 28 -1.53 -11.47 -0.22
N TRP A 29 -1.19 -11.75 1.03
CA TRP A 29 -2.15 -12.04 2.08
C TRP A 29 -2.73 -10.74 2.62
N ILE A 30 -4.03 -10.53 2.44
CA ILE A 30 -4.75 -9.44 3.12
C ILE A 30 -5.27 -9.99 4.44
N GLU A 31 -4.86 -9.35 5.54
CA GLU A 31 -5.13 -9.83 6.89
C GLU A 31 -5.93 -8.80 7.68
N ASN A 32 -6.95 -9.29 8.37
CA ASN A 32 -7.69 -8.58 9.38
C ASN A 32 -7.87 -9.48 10.60
N PRO A 33 -6.88 -9.57 11.50
CA PRO A 33 -6.90 -10.54 12.61
C PRO A 33 -7.65 -10.05 13.86
N THR A 34 -7.90 -8.74 13.96
CA THR A 34 -8.63 -8.10 15.07
C THR A 34 -9.31 -6.81 14.59
N PRO A 35 -10.26 -6.23 15.36
CA PRO A 35 -10.95 -5.00 14.95
C PRO A 35 -9.96 -3.87 14.62
N ALA A 36 -10.17 -3.16 13.52
CA ALA A 36 -9.36 -2.02 13.07
C ALA A 36 -7.86 -2.30 12.85
N ASN A 37 -7.47 -3.56 12.65
CA ASN A 37 -6.11 -3.94 12.30
C ASN A 37 -6.10 -4.56 10.90
N TRP A 38 -5.40 -3.93 9.96
CA TRP A 38 -5.35 -4.34 8.56
C TRP A 38 -3.94 -4.21 8.00
N TRP A 39 -3.46 -5.26 7.34
CA TRP A 39 -2.22 -5.22 6.57
C TRP A 39 -2.27 -6.16 5.38
N LEU A 40 -1.44 -5.86 4.39
CA LEU A 40 -1.16 -6.73 3.27
C LEU A 40 0.28 -7.24 3.37
N GLU A 41 0.47 -8.55 3.45
CA GLU A 41 1.80 -9.15 3.36
C GLU A 41 2.05 -9.65 1.94
N ASP A 42 3.04 -9.07 1.26
CA ASP A 42 3.50 -9.51 -0.05
C ASP A 42 4.93 -10.08 0.01
N ALA A 43 5.54 -10.33 -1.15
CA ALA A 43 6.89 -10.88 -1.24
C ALA A 43 7.99 -9.91 -0.74
N GLU A 44 7.68 -8.62 -0.64
CA GLU A 44 8.64 -7.59 -0.31
C GLU A 44 8.57 -7.19 1.16
N ASN A 45 7.36 -6.98 1.68
CA ASN A 45 7.16 -6.50 3.04
C ASN A 45 5.75 -6.76 3.58
N THR A 46 5.55 -6.45 4.86
CA THR A 46 4.23 -6.21 5.44
C THR A 46 3.87 -4.74 5.26
N TRP A 47 2.71 -4.48 4.68
CA TRP A 47 2.18 -3.15 4.42
C TRP A 47 1.04 -2.85 5.37
N THR A 48 1.30 -2.03 6.37
CA THR A 48 0.29 -1.60 7.34
C THR A 48 -0.73 -0.71 6.64
N ILE A 49 -2.01 -1.00 6.84
CA ILE A 49 -3.12 -0.17 6.36
C ILE A 49 -3.73 0.55 7.55
N MET A 50 -4.12 -0.18 8.60
CA MET A 50 -4.68 0.38 9.84
C MET A 50 -4.12 -0.35 11.05
N THR A 51 -3.87 0.39 12.14
CA THR A 51 -3.59 -0.16 13.46
C THR A 51 -4.61 0.35 14.47
N GLN A 52 -5.16 -0.55 15.29
CA GLN A 52 -6.15 -0.16 16.30
C GLN A 52 -5.54 0.85 17.29
N GLY A 53 -6.19 2.02 17.40
CA GLY A 53 -5.79 3.08 18.32
C GLY A 53 -4.68 4.00 17.80
N ASP A 54 -4.32 3.88 16.52
CA ASP A 54 -3.45 4.85 15.88
C ASP A 54 -4.12 6.23 15.67
N ASP A 55 -3.30 7.26 15.46
CA ASP A 55 -3.72 8.64 15.25
C ASP A 55 -3.61 9.09 13.78
N VAL A 56 -3.30 8.16 12.87
CA VAL A 56 -3.09 8.46 11.44
C VAL A 56 -4.39 8.67 10.65
N GLY A 57 -5.54 8.44 11.28
CA GLY A 57 -6.86 8.62 10.68
C GLY A 57 -7.23 7.51 9.70
N GLU A 58 -8.41 7.63 9.09
CA GLU A 58 -8.89 6.68 8.10
C GLU A 58 -8.04 6.75 6.82
N VAL A 59 -7.64 5.59 6.31
CA VAL A 59 -6.94 5.49 5.01
C VAL A 59 -7.95 5.70 3.88
N GLU A 60 -7.62 6.55 2.92
CA GLU A 60 -8.49 6.77 1.76
C GLU A 60 -8.65 5.47 0.95
N GLY A 61 -9.89 5.10 0.61
CA GLY A 61 -10.20 3.91 -0.18
C GLY A 61 -10.41 2.64 0.65
N MET A 62 -10.46 2.72 1.98
CA MET A 62 -10.76 1.58 2.85
C MET A 62 -12.10 0.90 2.50
N GLU A 63 -13.08 1.68 2.07
CA GLU A 63 -14.39 1.21 1.61
C GLU A 63 -14.34 0.31 0.36
N LEU A 64 -13.22 0.31 -0.37
CA LEU A 64 -13.00 -0.56 -1.52
C LEU A 64 -12.67 -2.00 -1.12
N ILE A 65 -12.20 -2.22 0.11
CA ILE A 65 -12.01 -3.57 0.66
C ILE A 65 -13.39 -4.10 1.06
N SER A 66 -13.98 -4.93 0.19
CA SER A 66 -15.21 -5.67 0.49
C SER A 66 -15.02 -6.63 1.67
N ASP A 67 -16.11 -7.15 2.25
CA ASP A 67 -16.02 -8.20 3.27
C ASP A 67 -15.27 -9.42 2.71
N ILE A 68 -14.02 -9.57 3.13
CA ILE A 68 -13.12 -10.62 2.64
C ILE A 68 -13.58 -12.02 3.06
N SER A 69 -14.54 -12.13 3.98
CA SER A 69 -15.11 -13.41 4.42
C SER A 69 -16.22 -13.94 3.52
N GLU A 70 -16.71 -13.13 2.56
CA GLU A 70 -17.74 -13.56 1.60
C GLU A 70 -17.22 -14.53 0.52
N HIS A 71 -15.89 -14.66 0.39
CA HIS A 71 -15.23 -15.54 -0.58
C HIS A 71 -14.24 -16.50 0.11
N GLU A 72 -13.21 -17.00 -0.60
CA GLU A 72 -12.22 -17.88 0.01
C GLU A 72 -11.41 -17.13 1.08
N TYR A 73 -11.56 -17.59 2.31
CA TYR A 73 -11.11 -16.91 3.52
C TYR A 73 -10.75 -17.93 4.60
N VAL A 74 -9.82 -17.59 5.47
CA VAL A 74 -9.44 -18.41 6.64
C VAL A 74 -9.69 -17.62 7.91
N ARG A 75 -10.62 -18.10 8.73
CA ARG A 75 -10.88 -17.56 10.07
C ARG A 75 -9.79 -18.00 11.03
N THR A 76 -9.20 -17.05 11.74
CA THR A 76 -8.17 -17.30 12.77
C THR A 76 -8.57 -16.76 14.14
N ASN A 77 -9.50 -15.81 14.21
CA ASN A 77 -9.96 -15.22 15.47
C ASN A 77 -11.44 -14.76 15.38
N GLY A 78 -12.40 -15.63 15.70
CA GLY A 78 -13.82 -15.29 15.61
C GLY A 78 -14.26 -15.00 14.17
N ASN A 79 -14.63 -13.74 13.89
CA ASN A 79 -14.95 -13.26 12.53
C ASN A 79 -13.73 -12.71 11.77
N TYR A 80 -12.55 -12.73 12.39
CA TYR A 80 -11.29 -12.21 11.87
C TYR A 80 -10.38 -13.33 11.32
N GLY A 81 -9.41 -12.96 10.49
CA GLY A 81 -8.72 -13.89 9.60
C GLY A 81 -8.08 -13.23 8.39
N TYR A 82 -7.81 -14.03 7.35
CA TYR A 82 -7.10 -13.57 6.15
C TYR A 82 -7.64 -14.16 4.85
N ALA A 83 -7.36 -13.45 3.75
CA ALA A 83 -7.62 -13.88 2.38
C ALA A 83 -6.39 -13.61 1.48
N CYS A 84 -6.46 -14.06 0.22
CA CYS A 84 -5.49 -13.68 -0.80
C CYS A 84 -6.06 -12.52 -1.63
N ALA A 85 -5.29 -11.48 -1.91
CA ALA A 85 -5.77 -10.33 -2.68
C ALA A 85 -4.66 -9.67 -3.51
N CYS A 86 -5.08 -8.86 -4.50
CA CYS A 86 -4.24 -7.84 -5.12
C CYS A 86 -4.89 -6.46 -4.95
N MET A 87 -4.06 -5.45 -4.73
CA MET A 87 -4.47 -4.07 -4.54
C MET A 87 -3.65 -3.15 -5.43
N SER A 88 -4.27 -2.08 -5.93
CA SER A 88 -3.53 -0.91 -6.42
C SER A 88 -3.55 0.12 -5.30
N VAL A 89 -2.38 0.62 -4.91
CA VAL A 89 -2.22 1.47 -3.72
C VAL A 89 -1.19 2.57 -3.94
N GLU A 90 -1.25 3.62 -3.13
CA GLU A 90 -0.11 4.50 -2.88
C GLU A 90 0.49 4.14 -1.52
N THR A 91 1.82 4.22 -1.40
CA THR A 91 2.56 3.91 -0.17
C THR A 91 3.32 5.14 0.35
N ASP A 92 3.73 5.09 1.61
CA ASP A 92 4.66 6.09 2.18
C ASP A 92 6.13 5.81 1.81
N GLY A 93 6.38 4.78 1.01
CA GLY A 93 7.72 4.33 0.61
C GLY A 93 8.49 3.56 1.70
N LYS A 94 7.86 3.20 2.82
CA LYS A 94 8.48 2.45 3.92
C LYS A 94 7.75 1.13 4.17
N ASP A 95 6.58 1.21 4.76
CA ASP A 95 5.83 0.06 5.26
C ASP A 95 4.33 0.35 5.43
N ARG A 96 3.84 1.47 4.89
CA ARG A 96 2.43 1.88 5.04
C ARG A 96 1.76 2.15 3.71
N ILE A 97 0.56 1.61 3.55
CA ILE A 97 -0.38 2.01 2.51
C ILE A 97 -1.08 3.29 2.97
N THR A 98 -0.99 4.33 2.15
CA THR A 98 -1.60 5.65 2.44
C THR A 98 -2.90 5.88 1.68
N ARG A 99 -3.12 5.12 0.60
CA ARG A 99 -4.35 5.18 -0.21
C ARG A 99 -4.57 3.88 -0.95
N ILE A 100 -5.83 3.46 -1.03
CA ILE A 100 -6.27 2.30 -1.80
C ILE A 100 -7.00 2.80 -3.04
N LEU A 101 -6.55 2.37 -4.21
CA LEU A 101 -7.09 2.77 -5.51
C LEU A 101 -7.97 1.67 -6.11
N SER A 102 -7.68 0.41 -5.80
CA SER A 102 -8.55 -0.73 -6.11
C SER A 102 -8.21 -1.95 -5.25
N PHE A 103 -9.19 -2.83 -5.09
CA PHE A 103 -9.06 -4.10 -4.36
C PHE A 103 -9.65 -5.24 -5.17
N ARG A 104 -8.99 -6.40 -5.16
CA ARG A 104 -9.50 -7.62 -5.75
C ARG A 104 -9.10 -8.84 -4.93
N GLN A 105 -10.07 -9.46 -4.29
CA GLN A 105 -9.86 -10.76 -3.64
C GLN A 105 -9.62 -11.86 -4.69
N LEU A 106 -8.73 -12.78 -4.35
CA LEU A 106 -8.32 -13.92 -5.16
C LEU A 106 -8.67 -15.23 -4.43
N LYS A 107 -8.57 -16.34 -5.17
CA LYS A 107 -8.56 -17.67 -4.56
C LYS A 107 -7.33 -17.82 -3.67
N LEU A 108 -7.48 -18.43 -2.50
CA LEU A 108 -6.39 -18.75 -1.57
C LEU A 108 -5.28 -19.55 -2.25
N ALA A 109 -5.64 -20.42 -3.20
CA ALA A 109 -4.69 -21.20 -3.97
C ALA A 109 -3.63 -20.36 -4.69
N LYS A 110 -3.91 -19.08 -5.01
CA LYS A 110 -2.92 -18.18 -5.62
C LYS A 110 -1.79 -17.85 -4.66
N CYS A 111 -2.12 -17.35 -3.46
CA CYS A 111 -1.10 -17.04 -2.46
C CYS A 111 -0.44 -18.31 -1.89
N ARG A 112 -1.18 -19.43 -1.74
CA ARG A 112 -0.58 -20.72 -1.32
C ARG A 112 0.45 -21.27 -2.30
N ALA A 113 0.32 -20.96 -3.59
CA ALA A 113 1.24 -21.42 -4.62
C ALA A 113 2.45 -20.47 -4.78
N ASP A 114 2.37 -19.26 -4.25
CA ASP A 114 3.46 -18.30 -4.29
C ASP A 114 4.47 -18.60 -3.18
N LYS A 115 5.68 -18.99 -3.58
CA LYS A 115 6.76 -19.36 -2.65
C LYS A 115 7.47 -18.15 -2.05
N ALA A 116 7.25 -16.96 -2.59
CA ALA A 116 7.83 -15.74 -2.06
C ALA A 116 7.04 -15.19 -0.87
N LEU A 117 5.76 -15.56 -0.76
CA LEU A 117 4.93 -15.19 0.37
C LEU A 117 5.24 -16.07 1.58
N LYS A 118 5.33 -15.47 2.78
CA LYS A 118 5.30 -16.23 4.02
C LYS A 118 3.84 -16.60 4.31
N PHE A 119 3.64 -17.68 5.05
CA PHE A 119 2.29 -18.12 5.39
C PHE A 119 1.77 -17.28 6.56
N PRO A 120 0.55 -16.74 6.51
CA PRO A 120 -0.03 -15.97 7.59
C PRO A 120 -0.37 -16.89 8.77
N GLY A 121 0.17 -16.58 9.95
CA GLY A 121 0.07 -17.39 11.18
C GLY A 121 1.42 -17.57 11.86
#